data_AF-A0A957UWT7-F1
#
_entry.id   AF-A0A957UWT7-F1
#
_cell.length_a   1.000
_cell.length_b   1.000
_cell.length_c   1.000
_cell.angle_alpha   90.00
_cell.angle_beta   90.00
_cell.angle_gamma   90.00
#
_symmetry.space_group_name_H-M   'P 1'
#
loop_
_entity.id
_entity.type
_entity.pdbx_description
1 polymer ?
#
loop_
_entity_poly.entity_id
_entity_poly.type
_entity_poly.pdbx_seq_one_letter_code
_entity_poly.pdbx_strand_id
1 'polypeptide(L)'
;SVAVRLLVLRERERRAFKSGAYWDLKAFLNKRPDQPDHRFEAQLVSVGGVRVASGRDFDENTGKVAEGKEVLLLNQTEAEKLRDRLLNGDWRVAGIESREATRAPYPPFTTSTLQQEANRKLGMGAKETMRVAQKLYENGHITYMRTDSVHLSDQAINAARRRVTEMYGQEYLHKTPRRYETKSQNAQEAHEAIRPAGDQMLPAEQLPISGQEQRLYDLIWKRTVATQMANANLRFTTVTIEVADAVFRASGREVLFAGFFRAYVEGSDDPEAALESQEAPLPKLSVDEIVACRDLEAVGHETKPPARYTEATLVKALEAEGIGRPSTYAAIIDTIQARGYVFKQRRELVPTFTAFAVTQLLEDHFNDLVDMKFTANMENDL
;
A
#
# COMPACT_ATOMS: atom_id res chain seq x y z
N SER A 1 16.94 -15.94 -13.90
CA SER A 1 18.11 -15.30 -13.24
C SER A 1 17.75 -13.91 -12.73
N VAL A 2 17.15 -13.04 -13.54
CA VAL A 2 16.86 -11.63 -13.18
C VAL A 2 15.97 -11.48 -11.93
N ALA A 3 14.91 -12.29 -11.79
CA ALA A 3 14.10 -12.29 -10.56
C ALA A 3 14.90 -12.69 -9.31
N VAL A 4 15.88 -13.59 -9.45
CA VAL A 4 16.81 -13.95 -8.36
C VAL A 4 17.74 -12.79 -8.05
N ARG A 5 18.23 -12.08 -9.08
CA ARG A 5 19.06 -10.89 -8.92
C ARG A 5 18.34 -9.80 -8.13
N LEU A 6 17.06 -9.51 -8.43
CA LEU A 6 16.26 -8.54 -7.65
C LEU A 6 16.23 -8.88 -6.14
N LEU A 7 16.05 -10.16 -5.80
CA LEU A 7 16.05 -10.63 -4.42
C LEU A 7 17.43 -10.47 -3.77
N VAL A 8 18.50 -10.81 -4.50
CA VAL A 8 19.89 -10.69 -4.03
C VAL A 8 20.28 -9.22 -3.83
N LEU A 9 19.91 -8.33 -4.75
CA LEU A 9 20.16 -6.88 -4.62
C LEU A 9 19.49 -6.32 -3.37
N ARG A 10 18.21 -6.65 -3.14
CA ARG A 10 17.52 -6.27 -1.90
C ARG A 10 18.22 -6.80 -0.65
N GLU A 11 18.71 -8.04 -0.67
CA GLU A 11 19.42 -8.58 0.49
C GLU A 11 20.83 -7.96 0.66
N ARG A 12 21.49 -7.55 -0.42
CA ARG A 12 22.74 -6.75 -0.35
C ARG A 12 22.47 -5.38 0.28
N GLU A 13 21.42 -4.67 -0.14
CA GLU A 13 20.98 -3.39 0.47
C GLU A 13 20.76 -3.56 1.97
N ARG A 14 20.00 -4.58 2.37
CA ARG A 14 19.71 -4.86 3.78
C ARG A 14 20.96 -5.20 4.60
N ARG A 15 21.94 -5.87 4.01
CA ARG A 15 23.21 -6.23 4.69
C ARG A 15 24.17 -5.04 4.80
N ALA A 16 24.14 -4.14 3.82
CA ALA A 16 24.93 -2.91 3.84
C ALA A 16 24.32 -1.86 4.80
N PHE A 17 23.01 -1.90 4.99
CA PHE A 17 22.25 -0.97 5.82
C PHE A 17 22.85 -0.75 7.22
N LYS A 18 23.01 0.51 7.59
CA LYS A 18 23.39 0.95 8.94
C LYS A 18 22.22 1.68 9.58
N SER A 19 21.77 1.17 10.72
CA SER A 19 20.66 1.79 11.46
C SER A 19 21.11 3.09 12.12
N GLY A 20 20.34 4.16 11.91
CA GLY A 20 20.39 5.37 12.71
C GLY A 20 19.30 5.38 13.78
N ALA A 21 19.67 5.84 14.98
CA ALA A 21 18.74 6.06 16.08
C ALA A 21 18.37 7.54 16.15
N TYR A 22 17.09 7.83 16.42
CA TYR A 22 16.60 9.18 16.65
C TYR A 22 15.46 9.16 17.65
N TRP A 23 15.25 10.30 18.30
CA TRP A 23 14.16 10.49 19.25
C TRP A 23 13.25 11.63 18.81
N ASP A 24 11.97 11.51 19.14
CA ASP A 24 11.00 12.59 19.07
C ASP A 24 10.15 12.60 20.36
N LEU A 25 9.17 13.50 20.40
CA LEU A 25 8.17 13.54 21.46
C LEU A 25 6.78 13.28 20.91
N LYS A 26 6.00 12.51 21.66
CA LYS A 26 4.58 12.25 21.41
C LYS A 26 3.75 12.87 22.53
N ALA A 27 2.94 13.86 22.19
CA ALA A 27 2.06 14.56 23.12
C ALA A 27 0.66 13.95 23.12
N PHE A 28 0.11 13.73 24.30
CA PHE A 28 -1.28 13.32 24.50
C PHE A 28 -2.07 14.53 24.98
N LEU A 29 -2.78 15.15 24.04
CA LEU A 29 -3.47 16.42 24.22
C LEU A 29 -4.95 16.19 24.45
N ASN A 30 -5.59 17.11 25.15
CA ASN A 30 -7.02 17.10 25.34
C ASN A 30 -7.58 18.53 25.28
N LYS A 31 -8.58 18.75 24.42
CA LYS A 31 -9.29 20.02 24.35
C LYS A 31 -9.93 20.40 25.69
N ARG A 32 -10.53 19.41 26.38
CA ARG A 32 -11.29 19.62 27.60
C ARG A 32 -10.96 18.55 28.63
N PRO A 33 -10.38 18.92 29.78
CA PRO A 33 -9.96 17.98 30.79
C PRO A 33 -11.02 16.93 31.20
N ASP A 34 -12.28 17.34 31.23
CA ASP A 34 -13.47 16.59 31.64
C ASP A 34 -14.11 15.74 30.53
N GLN A 35 -13.64 15.84 29.28
CA GLN A 35 -14.22 15.11 28.14
C GLN A 35 -13.17 14.15 27.54
N PRO A 36 -13.22 12.84 27.90
CA PRO A 36 -12.29 11.85 27.38
C PRO A 36 -12.29 11.72 25.85
N ASP A 37 -13.44 11.96 25.22
CA ASP A 37 -13.64 11.84 23.76
C ASP A 37 -12.96 12.96 22.96
N HIS A 38 -12.36 13.95 23.64
CA HIS A 38 -11.62 15.04 23.02
C HIS A 38 -10.10 14.87 23.10
N ARG A 39 -9.63 13.67 23.45
CA ARG A 39 -8.22 13.33 23.44
C ARG A 39 -7.72 13.16 22.01
N PHE A 40 -6.51 13.64 21.76
CA PHE A 40 -5.82 13.44 20.48
C PHE A 40 -4.32 13.43 20.69
N GLU A 41 -3.61 12.85 19.73
CA GLU A 41 -2.16 12.75 19.77
C GLU A 41 -1.52 13.76 18.81
N ALA A 42 -0.38 14.31 19.20
CA ALA A 42 0.44 15.15 18.34
C ALA A 42 1.91 14.75 18.42
N GLN A 43 2.62 14.84 17.31
CA GLN A 43 4.04 14.49 17.22
C GLN A 43 4.90 15.74 17.08
N LEU A 44 6.05 15.76 17.72
CA LEU A 44 7.02 16.85 17.63
C LEU A 44 7.53 16.98 16.18
N VAL A 45 7.55 18.22 15.68
CA VAL A 45 8.01 18.54 14.31
C VAL A 45 9.25 19.41 14.33
N SER A 46 9.33 20.40 15.22
CA SER A 46 10.49 21.31 15.30
C SER A 46 10.69 21.87 16.70
N VAL A 47 11.92 22.28 16.99
CA VAL A 47 12.31 22.97 18.23
C VAL A 47 13.23 24.14 17.83
N GLY A 48 12.96 25.34 18.36
CA GLY A 48 13.75 26.53 18.03
C GLY A 48 13.75 26.87 16.54
N GLY A 49 12.67 26.53 15.81
CA GLY A 49 12.57 26.68 14.36
C GLY A 49 13.32 25.63 13.53
N VAL A 50 14.06 24.70 14.16
CA VAL A 50 14.77 23.62 13.47
C VAL A 50 13.93 22.35 13.48
N ARG A 51 13.73 21.74 12.31
CA ARG A 51 12.96 20.50 12.17
C ARG A 51 13.66 19.33 12.86
N VAL A 52 12.92 18.53 13.62
CA VAL A 52 13.42 17.29 14.22
C VAL A 52 13.65 16.23 13.15
N ALA A 53 14.76 15.50 13.27
CA ALA A 53 15.13 14.43 12.36
C ALA A 53 14.10 13.30 12.40
N SER A 54 13.78 12.71 11.25
CA SER A 54 13.01 11.48 11.14
C SER A 54 13.74 10.46 10.27
N GLY A 55 13.23 9.23 10.18
CA GLY A 55 13.94 8.14 9.51
C GLY A 55 14.34 8.41 8.05
N ARG A 56 13.67 9.33 7.34
CA ARG A 56 14.00 9.73 5.95
C ARG A 56 15.24 10.64 5.84
N ASP A 57 15.73 11.15 6.96
CA ASP A 57 16.85 12.09 7.00
C ASP A 57 18.19 11.37 7.16
N PHE A 58 18.17 10.05 7.31
CA PHE A 58 19.35 9.22 7.49
C PHE A 58 19.86 8.68 6.16
N ASP A 59 21.19 8.65 6.03
CA ASP A 59 21.88 7.92 4.99
C ASP A 59 21.95 6.44 5.38
N GLU A 60 21.45 5.58 4.50
CA GLU A 60 21.32 4.14 4.73
C GLU A 60 22.67 3.40 4.83
N ASN A 61 23.76 3.97 4.29
CA ASN A 61 25.09 3.36 4.29
C ASN A 61 25.90 3.70 5.54
N THR A 62 25.56 4.80 6.21
CA THR A 62 26.30 5.32 7.37
C THR A 62 25.49 5.29 8.67
N GLY A 63 24.16 5.27 8.60
CA GLY A 63 23.28 5.38 9.76
C GLY A 63 23.33 6.76 10.42
N LYS A 64 23.90 7.75 9.74
CA LYS A 64 23.98 9.14 10.19
C LYS A 64 22.99 9.99 9.41
N VAL A 65 22.71 11.18 9.91
CA VAL A 65 21.97 12.20 9.15
C VAL A 65 22.70 12.45 7.83
N ALA A 66 21.96 12.35 6.72
CA ALA A 66 22.49 12.52 5.37
C ALA A 66 23.04 13.93 5.17
N GLU A 67 24.09 14.04 4.34
CA GLU A 67 24.73 15.32 4.04
C GLU A 67 23.72 16.32 3.45
N GLY A 68 23.81 17.59 3.88
CA GLY A 68 22.89 18.65 3.45
C GLY A 68 21.51 18.63 4.13
N LYS A 69 21.26 17.74 5.09
CA LYS A 69 20.04 17.77 5.91
C LYS A 69 20.25 18.64 7.15
N GLU A 70 19.58 19.78 7.17
CA GLU A 70 19.49 20.66 8.35
C GLU A 70 18.35 20.19 9.25
N VAL A 71 18.67 19.32 10.21
CA VAL A 71 17.72 18.76 11.18
C VAL A 71 18.31 18.67 12.58
N LEU A 72 17.45 18.78 13.58
CA LEU A 72 17.76 18.52 14.98
C LEU A 72 17.67 17.02 15.24
N LEU A 73 18.82 16.37 15.41
CA LEU A 73 18.89 14.98 15.85
C LEU A 73 18.86 14.95 17.38
N LEU A 74 17.78 14.41 17.95
CA LEU A 74 17.67 14.20 19.39
C LEU A 74 18.13 12.79 19.78
N ASN A 75 18.94 12.71 20.83
CA ASN A 75 19.14 11.46 21.58
C ASN A 75 18.14 11.34 22.75
N GLN A 76 18.19 10.22 23.46
CA GLN A 76 17.29 9.95 24.60
C GLN A 76 17.34 11.05 25.67
N THR A 77 18.54 11.41 26.12
CA THR A 77 18.71 12.40 27.19
C THR A 77 18.23 13.78 26.76
N GLU A 78 18.45 14.16 25.51
CA GLU A 78 17.95 15.43 24.95
C GLU A 78 16.43 15.42 24.83
N ALA A 79 15.83 14.32 24.37
CA ALA A 79 14.39 14.16 24.28
C ALA A 79 13.73 14.19 25.67
N GLU A 80 14.28 13.49 26.66
CA GLU A 80 13.77 13.48 28.04
C GLU A 80 13.86 14.87 28.68
N LYS A 81 14.97 15.59 28.49
CA LYS A 81 15.10 16.99 28.95
C LYS A 81 14.10 17.91 28.25
N LEU A 82 13.88 17.72 26.95
CA LEU A 82 12.91 18.48 26.18
C LEU A 82 11.49 18.19 26.68
N ARG A 83 11.16 16.92 26.94
CA ARG A 83 9.87 16.51 27.54
C ARG A 83 9.63 17.25 28.85
N ASP A 84 10.58 17.18 29.79
CA ASP A 84 10.42 17.76 31.13
C ASP A 84 10.23 19.28 31.07
N ARG A 85 10.88 19.94 30.11
CA ARG A 85 10.73 21.38 29.85
C ARG A 85 9.35 21.76 29.31
N LEU A 86 8.75 20.92 28.47
CA LEU A 86 7.51 21.25 27.74
C LEU A 86 6.23 20.74 28.44
N LEU A 87 6.35 19.76 29.35
CA LEU A 87 5.19 19.08 29.97
C LEU A 87 4.18 20.05 30.60
N ASN A 88 4.67 21.09 31.27
CA ASN A 88 3.85 22.10 31.95
C ASN A 88 3.74 23.42 31.17
N GLY A 89 4.08 23.43 29.88
CA GLY A 89 3.97 24.60 29.03
C GLY A 89 2.53 24.93 28.62
N ASP A 90 2.33 26.12 28.05
CA ASP A 90 1.05 26.52 27.47
C ASP A 90 0.94 25.99 26.04
N TRP A 91 0.16 24.92 25.87
CA TRP A 91 -0.08 24.32 24.56
C TRP A 91 -1.22 25.04 23.84
N ARG A 92 -0.89 25.63 22.69
CA ARG A 92 -1.80 26.47 21.91
C ARG A 92 -1.93 25.96 20.50
N VAL A 93 -3.15 25.87 19.99
CA VAL A 93 -3.40 25.60 18.58
C VAL A 93 -3.02 26.84 17.77
N ALA A 94 -1.89 26.77 17.05
CA ALA A 94 -1.39 27.87 16.24
C ALA A 94 -2.01 27.91 14.84
N GLY A 95 -2.42 26.76 14.31
CA GLY A 95 -3.00 26.69 12.97
C GLY A 95 -3.80 25.42 12.74
N ILE A 96 -4.84 25.53 11.91
CA ILE A 96 -5.65 24.41 11.45
C ILE A 96 -5.77 24.51 9.94
N GLU A 97 -5.29 23.49 9.25
CA GLU A 97 -5.43 23.35 7.81
C GLU A 97 -6.31 22.16 7.50
N SER A 98 -7.33 22.35 6.67
CA SER A 98 -8.16 21.26 6.17
C SER A 98 -8.10 21.21 4.65
N ARG A 99 -7.85 20.03 4.11
CA ARG A 99 -7.91 19.75 2.68
C ARG A 99 -8.86 18.61 2.41
N GLU A 100 -9.74 18.80 1.45
CA GLU A 100 -10.56 17.71 0.92
C GLU A 100 -9.83 17.06 -0.25
N ALA A 101 -9.85 15.74 -0.31
CA ALA A 101 -9.26 14.97 -1.39
C ALA A 101 -10.25 13.91 -1.85
N THR A 102 -10.30 13.72 -3.16
CA THR A 102 -11.12 12.67 -3.77
C THR A 102 -10.22 11.49 -4.15
N ARG A 103 -10.72 10.28 -3.96
CA ARG A 103 -10.07 9.05 -4.42
C ARG A 103 -10.96 8.33 -5.42
N ALA A 104 -10.41 8.09 -6.60
CA ALA A 104 -11.08 7.30 -7.61
C ALA A 104 -10.96 5.79 -7.31
N PRO A 105 -11.95 4.98 -7.71
CA PRO A 105 -11.85 3.54 -7.62
C PRO A 105 -10.69 3.03 -8.48
N TYR A 106 -10.03 1.99 -7.98
CA TYR A 106 -8.95 1.35 -8.71
C TYR A 106 -9.45 0.67 -9.99
N PRO A 107 -8.57 0.45 -10.99
CA PRO A 107 -8.91 -0.28 -12.20
C PRO A 107 -9.32 -1.74 -11.92
N PRO A 108 -10.03 -2.39 -12.86
CA PRO A 108 -10.29 -3.83 -12.84
C PRO A 108 -9.00 -4.64 -12.73
N PHE A 109 -9.11 -5.93 -12.36
CA PHE A 109 -7.93 -6.75 -12.19
C PHE A 109 -7.25 -7.08 -13.52
N THR A 110 -5.95 -6.88 -13.55
CA THR A 110 -5.00 -7.60 -14.41
C THR A 110 -4.48 -8.82 -13.68
N THR A 111 -3.70 -9.67 -14.35
CA THR A 111 -3.05 -10.83 -13.69
C THR A 111 -2.12 -10.41 -12.56
N SER A 112 -1.31 -9.38 -12.76
CA SER A 112 -0.40 -8.87 -11.74
C SER A 112 -1.17 -8.38 -10.51
N THR A 113 -2.15 -7.51 -10.72
CA THR A 113 -2.91 -6.90 -9.61
C THR A 113 -3.78 -7.94 -8.88
N LEU A 114 -4.30 -8.96 -9.59
CA LEU A 114 -5.00 -10.08 -8.95
C LEU A 114 -4.06 -10.89 -8.05
N GLN A 115 -2.86 -11.25 -8.53
CA GLN A 115 -1.87 -11.99 -7.73
C GLN A 115 -1.44 -11.19 -6.49
N GLN A 116 -1.25 -9.88 -6.64
CA GLN A 116 -0.91 -9.00 -5.52
C GLN A 116 -1.99 -8.99 -4.44
N GLU A 117 -3.25 -8.77 -4.83
CA GLU A 117 -4.36 -8.64 -3.87
C GLU A 117 -4.80 -9.98 -3.30
N ALA A 118 -4.78 -11.06 -4.09
CA ALA A 118 -5.01 -12.41 -3.59
C ALA A 118 -3.94 -12.81 -2.56
N ASN A 119 -2.67 -12.42 -2.78
CA ASN A 119 -1.65 -12.60 -1.75
C ASN A 119 -1.97 -11.78 -0.51
N ARG A 120 -2.09 -10.45 -0.63
CA ARG A 120 -2.27 -9.56 0.53
C ARG A 120 -3.50 -9.93 1.37
N LYS A 121 -4.65 -10.13 0.73
CA LYS A 121 -5.95 -10.33 1.37
C LYS A 121 -6.29 -11.78 1.68
N LEU A 122 -5.93 -12.71 0.79
CA LEU A 122 -6.35 -14.11 0.91
C LEU A 122 -5.21 -15.03 1.39
N GLY A 123 -3.98 -14.52 1.46
CA GLY A 123 -2.80 -15.31 1.78
C GLY A 123 -2.38 -16.27 0.67
N MET A 124 -2.98 -16.17 -0.53
CA MET A 124 -2.72 -17.07 -1.64
C MET A 124 -1.39 -16.75 -2.32
N GLY A 125 -0.59 -17.77 -2.60
CA GLY A 125 0.60 -17.61 -3.44
C GLY A 125 0.23 -17.32 -4.89
N ALA A 126 1.17 -16.81 -5.69
CA ALA A 126 0.95 -16.52 -7.11
C ALA A 126 0.51 -17.78 -7.89
N LYS A 127 1.18 -18.92 -7.67
CA LYS A 127 0.82 -20.22 -8.29
C LYS A 127 -0.57 -20.70 -7.88
N GLU A 128 -0.90 -20.59 -6.61
CA GLU A 128 -2.20 -20.98 -6.08
C GLU A 128 -3.31 -20.11 -6.65
N THR A 129 -3.11 -18.79 -6.66
CA THR A 129 -4.03 -17.81 -7.26
C THR A 129 -4.32 -18.17 -8.71
N MET A 130 -3.29 -18.44 -9.52
CA MET A 130 -3.47 -18.80 -10.93
C MET A 130 -4.17 -20.16 -11.12
N ARG A 131 -3.91 -21.15 -10.25
CA ARG A 131 -4.61 -22.44 -10.27
C ARG A 131 -6.10 -22.29 -9.97
N VAL A 132 -6.45 -21.48 -8.96
CA VAL A 132 -7.86 -21.23 -8.59
C VAL A 132 -8.55 -20.40 -9.69
N ALA A 133 -7.89 -19.38 -10.21
CA ALA A 133 -8.42 -18.57 -11.32
C ALA A 133 -8.64 -19.40 -12.59
N GLN A 134 -7.74 -20.34 -12.91
CA GLN A 134 -7.92 -21.27 -14.04
C GLN A 134 -9.22 -22.07 -13.89
N LYS A 135 -9.50 -22.64 -12.70
CA LYS A 135 -10.74 -23.37 -12.44
C LYS A 135 -11.98 -22.48 -12.57
N LEU A 136 -11.93 -21.26 -12.02
CA LEU A 136 -13.02 -20.30 -12.15
C LEU A 136 -13.28 -19.96 -13.63
N TYR A 137 -12.24 -19.84 -14.44
CA TYR A 137 -12.35 -19.58 -15.88
C TYR A 137 -12.94 -20.79 -16.63
N GLU A 138 -12.41 -21.99 -16.40
CA GLU A 138 -12.88 -23.23 -17.06
C GLU A 138 -14.34 -23.56 -16.74
N ASN A 139 -14.80 -23.22 -15.54
CA ASN A 139 -16.20 -23.36 -15.13
C ASN A 139 -17.08 -22.16 -15.53
N GLY A 140 -16.56 -21.20 -16.29
CA GLY A 140 -17.32 -20.06 -16.82
C GLY A 140 -17.71 -19.00 -15.79
N HIS A 141 -17.01 -18.91 -14.66
CA HIS A 141 -17.28 -17.92 -13.62
C HIS A 141 -16.55 -16.59 -13.83
N ILE A 142 -15.34 -16.61 -14.40
CA ILE A 142 -14.56 -15.39 -14.69
C ILE A 142 -14.07 -15.40 -16.14
N THR A 143 -13.66 -14.23 -16.61
CA THR A 143 -12.93 -14.04 -17.87
C THR A 143 -11.50 -14.57 -17.79
N TYR A 144 -10.80 -14.61 -18.93
CA TYR A 144 -9.45 -15.17 -19.01
C TYR A 144 -8.48 -14.44 -18.07
N MET A 145 -7.85 -15.20 -17.18
CA MET A 145 -7.08 -14.69 -16.03
C MET A 145 -5.62 -14.33 -16.37
N ARG A 146 -5.17 -14.50 -17.62
CA ARG A 146 -3.84 -14.09 -18.10
C ARG A 146 -4.00 -12.91 -19.04
N THR A 147 -4.08 -11.72 -18.45
CA THR A 147 -4.37 -10.46 -19.13
C THR A 147 -3.64 -9.33 -18.42
N ASP A 148 -3.12 -8.39 -19.19
CA ASP A 148 -2.64 -7.09 -18.73
C ASP A 148 -3.65 -5.97 -19.01
N SER A 149 -4.80 -6.32 -19.59
CA SER A 149 -5.87 -5.39 -19.90
C SER A 149 -6.66 -5.00 -18.65
N VAL A 150 -7.00 -3.72 -18.56
CA VAL A 150 -7.97 -3.17 -17.60
C VAL A 150 -9.33 -2.86 -18.25
N HIS A 151 -9.50 -3.24 -19.52
CA HIS A 151 -10.71 -2.97 -20.28
C HIS A 151 -11.90 -3.82 -19.81
N LEU A 152 -13.09 -3.22 -19.74
CA LEU A 152 -14.37 -3.89 -19.52
C LEU A 152 -15.28 -3.65 -20.71
N SER A 153 -15.94 -4.69 -21.21
CA SER A 153 -17.01 -4.52 -22.21
C SER A 153 -18.19 -3.74 -21.66
N ASP A 154 -18.99 -3.15 -22.55
CA ASP A 154 -20.20 -2.42 -22.19
C ASP A 154 -21.19 -3.30 -21.41
N GLN A 155 -21.27 -4.59 -21.73
CA GLN A 155 -22.06 -5.56 -20.98
C GLN A 155 -21.59 -5.66 -19.52
N ALA A 156 -20.28 -5.78 -19.29
CA ALA A 156 -19.70 -5.86 -17.96
C ALA A 156 -19.86 -4.55 -17.18
N ILE A 157 -19.65 -3.41 -17.83
CA ILE A 157 -19.88 -2.08 -17.25
C ILE A 157 -21.34 -1.96 -16.80
N ASN A 158 -22.29 -2.31 -17.65
CA ASN A 158 -23.72 -2.23 -17.32
C ASN A 158 -24.09 -3.19 -16.18
N ALA A 159 -23.53 -4.40 -16.16
CA ALA A 159 -23.73 -5.35 -15.07
C ALA A 159 -23.19 -4.82 -13.73
N ALA A 160 -21.96 -4.26 -13.73
CA ALA A 160 -21.38 -3.64 -12.56
C ALA A 160 -22.21 -2.46 -12.06
N ARG A 161 -22.66 -1.58 -12.95
CA ARG A 161 -23.52 -0.44 -12.60
C ARG A 161 -24.85 -0.89 -11.97
N ARG A 162 -25.50 -1.93 -12.52
CA ARG A 162 -26.72 -2.51 -11.91
C ARG A 162 -26.46 -3.00 -10.49
N ARG A 163 -25.39 -3.79 -10.29
CA ARG A 163 -25.02 -4.28 -8.96
C ARG A 163 -24.74 -3.13 -7.98
N VAL A 164 -24.07 -2.06 -8.43
CA VAL A 164 -23.87 -0.89 -7.56
C VAL A 164 -25.20 -0.33 -7.07
N THR A 165 -26.16 -0.10 -7.96
CA THR A 165 -27.48 0.42 -7.58
C THR A 165 -28.26 -0.54 -6.69
N GLU A 166 -28.27 -1.84 -7.01
CA GLU A 166 -29.01 -2.86 -6.27
C GLU A 166 -28.52 -3.03 -4.81
N MET A 167 -27.22 -2.87 -4.57
CA MET A 167 -26.63 -3.23 -3.26
C MET A 167 -26.23 -2.03 -2.42
N TYR A 168 -25.81 -0.94 -3.06
CA TYR A 168 -25.32 0.26 -2.37
C TYR A 168 -26.22 1.48 -2.60
N GLY A 169 -27.11 1.44 -3.59
CA GLY A 169 -28.01 2.54 -3.92
C GLY A 169 -27.45 3.53 -4.95
N GLN A 170 -28.33 4.39 -5.45
CA GLN A 170 -28.04 5.28 -6.58
C GLN A 170 -26.95 6.32 -6.31
N GLU A 171 -26.78 6.74 -5.05
CA GLU A 171 -25.75 7.71 -4.65
C GLU A 171 -24.32 7.16 -4.77
N TYR A 172 -24.15 5.84 -4.68
CA TYR A 172 -22.86 5.17 -4.84
C TYR A 172 -22.52 4.86 -6.29
N LEU A 173 -23.44 5.08 -7.23
CA LEU A 173 -23.20 4.90 -8.66
C LEU A 173 -22.45 6.09 -9.24
N HIS A 174 -21.39 5.85 -10.00
CA HIS A 174 -20.75 6.94 -10.74
C HIS A 174 -21.68 7.49 -11.82
N LYS A 175 -21.74 8.83 -11.94
CA LYS A 175 -22.65 9.54 -12.85
C LYS A 175 -22.56 9.04 -14.29
N THR A 176 -21.35 8.80 -14.78
CA THR A 176 -21.08 8.26 -16.11
C THR A 176 -20.42 6.88 -16.04
N PRO A 177 -20.55 6.03 -17.07
CA PRO A 177 -19.77 4.80 -17.16
C PRO A 177 -18.27 5.08 -17.10
N ARG A 178 -17.56 4.40 -16.19
CA ARG A 178 -16.11 4.51 -16.07
C ARG A 178 -15.44 3.51 -17.01
N ARG A 179 -14.50 4.01 -17.81
CA ARG A 179 -13.62 3.19 -18.65
C ARG A 179 -12.18 3.38 -18.17
N TYR A 180 -11.43 2.30 -18.20
CA TYR A 180 -10.03 2.26 -17.79
C TYR A 180 -9.19 1.86 -19.00
N GLU A 181 -8.08 2.55 -19.20
CA GLU A 181 -7.19 2.35 -20.34
C GLU A 181 -5.91 1.68 -19.89
N THR A 182 -5.48 0.68 -20.65
CA THR A 182 -4.22 -0.02 -20.43
C THR A 182 -3.07 0.89 -20.89
N LYS A 183 -2.08 1.09 -20.02
CA LYS A 183 -0.93 1.97 -20.33
C LYS A 183 0.26 1.22 -20.97
N SER A 184 0.23 -0.10 -21.02
CA SER A 184 1.30 -0.93 -21.59
C SER A 184 1.24 -0.90 -23.12
N GLN A 185 2.36 -0.58 -23.77
CA GLN A 185 2.47 -0.54 -25.24
C GLN A 185 2.41 -1.93 -25.90
N ASN A 186 2.69 -2.99 -25.14
CA ASN A 186 2.69 -4.38 -25.59
C ASN A 186 1.52 -5.19 -25.04
N ALA A 187 0.44 -4.50 -24.62
CA ALA A 187 -0.75 -5.19 -24.17
C ALA A 187 -1.29 -6.07 -25.29
N GLN A 188 -1.62 -7.33 -24.99
CA GLN A 188 -2.36 -8.16 -25.92
C GLN A 188 -3.81 -7.62 -25.94
N GLU A 189 -4.04 -6.57 -26.74
CA GLU A 189 -5.24 -5.71 -26.76
C GLU A 189 -6.56 -6.45 -27.04
N ALA A 190 -6.53 -7.74 -27.32
CA ALA A 190 -7.70 -8.56 -27.60
C ALA A 190 -8.41 -9.11 -26.33
N HIS A 191 -7.87 -8.90 -25.13
CA HIS A 191 -8.43 -9.45 -23.90
C HIS A 191 -9.10 -8.40 -23.01
N GLU A 192 -10.19 -8.79 -22.36
CA GLU A 192 -10.79 -8.01 -21.27
C GLU A 192 -9.99 -8.19 -19.97
N ALA A 193 -10.25 -7.32 -19.00
CA ALA A 193 -9.79 -7.47 -17.63
C ALA A 193 -10.35 -8.72 -16.95
N ILE A 194 -9.71 -9.15 -15.87
CA ILE A 194 -10.22 -10.25 -15.03
C ILE A 194 -11.42 -9.75 -14.22
N ARG A 195 -12.59 -10.20 -14.63
CA ARG A 195 -13.91 -9.88 -14.08
C ARG A 195 -14.83 -11.11 -14.08
N PRO A 196 -15.95 -11.10 -13.36
CA PRO A 196 -16.95 -12.15 -13.49
C PRO A 196 -17.46 -12.27 -14.93
N ALA A 197 -17.67 -13.50 -15.39
CA ALA A 197 -18.24 -13.81 -16.69
C ALA A 197 -19.78 -13.70 -16.67
N GLY A 198 -20.38 -13.77 -17.86
CA GLY A 198 -21.83 -13.61 -18.04
C GLY A 198 -22.33 -12.17 -17.95
N ASP A 199 -23.63 -11.98 -18.17
CA ASP A 199 -24.36 -10.71 -18.09
C ASP A 199 -24.87 -10.39 -16.68
N GLN A 200 -25.16 -11.42 -15.87
CA GLN A 200 -25.79 -11.24 -14.57
C GLN A 200 -24.81 -10.78 -13.48
N MET A 201 -23.52 -11.08 -13.59
CA MET A 201 -22.50 -10.76 -12.59
C MET A 201 -22.96 -11.10 -11.16
N LEU A 202 -23.28 -12.39 -10.94
CA LEU A 202 -23.86 -12.89 -9.69
C LEU A 202 -22.90 -12.68 -8.49
N PRO A 203 -23.40 -12.34 -7.30
CA PRO A 203 -22.59 -12.40 -6.08
C PRO A 203 -22.04 -13.82 -5.82
N ALA A 204 -20.93 -13.91 -5.07
CA ALA A 204 -20.23 -15.17 -4.83
C ALA A 204 -21.11 -16.24 -4.16
N GLU A 205 -22.04 -15.82 -3.29
CA GLU A 205 -22.96 -16.67 -2.54
C GLU A 205 -24.02 -17.35 -3.42
N GLN A 206 -24.21 -16.85 -4.65
CA GLN A 206 -25.19 -17.39 -5.60
C GLN A 206 -24.56 -18.36 -6.60
N LEU A 207 -23.24 -18.59 -6.52
CA LEU A 207 -22.52 -19.52 -7.38
C LEU A 207 -22.27 -20.86 -6.66
N PRO A 208 -22.22 -21.98 -7.38
CA PRO A 208 -21.91 -23.29 -6.82
C PRO A 208 -20.40 -23.47 -6.57
N ILE A 209 -19.77 -22.50 -5.92
CA ILE A 209 -18.34 -22.49 -5.59
C ILE A 209 -18.15 -22.33 -4.08
N SER A 210 -17.04 -22.84 -3.55
CA SER A 210 -16.74 -22.76 -2.12
C SER A 210 -15.25 -22.59 -1.85
N GLY A 211 -14.90 -22.30 -0.59
CA GLY A 211 -13.51 -22.22 -0.14
C GLY A 211 -12.69 -21.17 -0.91
N GLN A 212 -11.56 -21.58 -1.48
CA GLN A 212 -10.66 -20.68 -2.20
C GLN A 212 -11.26 -20.10 -3.48
N GLU A 213 -12.08 -20.89 -4.19
CA GLU A 213 -12.73 -20.44 -5.43
C GLU A 213 -13.73 -19.32 -5.13
N GLN A 214 -14.55 -19.49 -4.09
CA GLN A 214 -15.48 -18.46 -3.63
C GLN A 214 -14.76 -17.19 -3.17
N ARG A 215 -13.69 -17.31 -2.37
CA ARG A 215 -12.91 -16.15 -1.89
C ARG A 215 -12.23 -15.38 -3.02
N LEU A 216 -11.67 -16.07 -4.02
CA LEU A 216 -11.04 -15.40 -5.15
C LEU A 216 -12.07 -14.77 -6.08
N TYR A 217 -13.19 -15.45 -6.31
CA TYR A 217 -14.30 -14.89 -7.08
C TYR A 217 -14.88 -13.64 -6.41
N ASP A 218 -15.16 -13.68 -5.11
CA ASP A 218 -15.65 -12.53 -4.34
C ASP A 218 -14.70 -11.33 -4.45
N LEU A 219 -13.39 -11.58 -4.35
CA LEU A 219 -12.37 -10.55 -4.54
C LEU A 219 -12.47 -9.89 -5.94
N ILE A 220 -12.56 -10.71 -7.00
CA ILE A 220 -12.69 -10.26 -8.39
C ILE A 220 -13.98 -9.48 -8.60
N TRP A 221 -15.09 -9.99 -8.05
CA TRP A 221 -16.41 -9.38 -8.15
C TRP A 221 -16.43 -8.03 -7.45
N LYS A 222 -15.94 -7.92 -6.20
CA LYS A 222 -15.90 -6.66 -5.43
C LYS A 222 -15.06 -5.60 -6.13
N ARG A 223 -13.90 -5.98 -6.69
CA ARG A 223 -13.06 -5.08 -7.48
C ARG A 223 -13.79 -4.59 -8.73
N THR A 224 -14.49 -5.48 -9.43
CA THR A 224 -15.24 -5.12 -10.65
C THR A 224 -16.39 -4.17 -10.33
N VAL A 225 -17.19 -4.43 -9.29
CA VAL A 225 -18.28 -3.55 -8.84
C VAL A 225 -17.74 -2.16 -8.47
N ALA A 226 -16.67 -2.12 -7.66
CA ALA A 226 -16.05 -0.87 -7.22
C ALA A 226 -15.63 0.04 -8.39
N THR A 227 -15.24 -0.53 -9.53
CA THR A 227 -14.81 0.24 -10.71
C THR A 227 -15.87 1.15 -11.29
N GLN A 228 -17.16 0.90 -11.01
CA GLN A 228 -18.29 1.72 -11.48
C GLN A 228 -18.91 2.57 -10.37
N MET A 229 -18.34 2.53 -9.16
CA MET A 229 -18.80 3.32 -8.03
C MET A 229 -18.30 4.77 -8.06
N ALA A 230 -18.97 5.61 -7.27
CA ALA A 230 -18.58 6.99 -7.02
C ALA A 230 -17.22 7.08 -6.29
N ASN A 231 -16.56 8.23 -6.42
CA ASN A 231 -15.32 8.52 -5.70
C ASN A 231 -15.56 8.47 -4.19
N ALA A 232 -14.53 8.12 -3.43
CA ALA A 232 -14.50 8.43 -2.01
C ALA A 232 -14.07 9.89 -1.80
N ASN A 233 -14.72 10.60 -0.89
CA ASN A 233 -14.35 11.96 -0.48
C ASN A 233 -13.82 11.93 0.94
N LEU A 234 -12.61 12.44 1.13
CA LEU A 234 -11.89 12.42 2.40
C LEU A 234 -11.56 13.86 2.80
N ARG A 235 -11.68 14.16 4.10
CA ARG A 235 -11.11 15.38 4.67
C ARG A 235 -9.87 15.02 5.48
N PHE A 236 -8.78 15.69 5.19
CA PHE A 236 -7.55 15.63 5.98
C PHE A 236 -7.42 16.94 6.72
N THR A 237 -7.27 16.85 8.04
CA THR A 237 -7.05 18.02 8.90
C THR A 237 -5.66 17.92 9.51
N THR A 238 -4.88 18.98 9.42
CA THR A 238 -3.59 19.11 10.08
C THR A 238 -3.69 20.24 11.09
N VAL A 239 -3.43 19.93 12.35
CA VAL A 239 -3.43 20.91 13.43
C VAL A 239 -1.98 21.13 13.86
N THR A 240 -1.55 22.38 13.85
CA THR A 240 -0.25 22.82 14.36
C THR A 240 -0.45 23.33 15.78
N ILE A 241 0.31 22.77 16.72
CA ILE A 241 0.24 23.11 18.14
C ILE A 241 1.62 23.62 18.57
N GLU A 242 1.67 24.76 19.24
CA GLU A 242 2.89 25.37 19.76
C GLU A 242 2.93 25.28 21.27
N VAL A 243 4.13 25.06 21.80
CA VAL A 243 4.44 25.12 23.23
C VAL A 243 5.88 25.60 23.39
N ALA A 244 6.07 26.74 24.05
CA ALA A 244 7.37 27.43 24.11
C ALA A 244 7.96 27.64 22.69
N ASP A 245 9.15 27.10 22.41
CA ASP A 245 9.84 27.14 21.11
C ASP A 245 9.64 25.85 20.29
N ALA A 246 8.76 24.95 20.73
CA ALA A 246 8.49 23.67 20.07
C ALA A 246 7.16 23.68 19.32
N VAL A 247 7.15 22.97 18.18
CA VAL A 247 5.97 22.81 17.32
C VAL A 247 5.63 21.34 17.20
N PHE A 248 4.37 21.00 17.45
CA PHE A 248 3.78 19.69 17.31
C PHE A 248 2.73 19.69 16.21
N ARG A 249 2.48 18.51 15.63
CA ARG A 249 1.47 18.33 14.59
C ARG A 249 0.57 17.16 14.92
N ALA A 250 -0.73 17.40 14.89
CA ALA A 250 -1.76 16.37 14.89
C ALA A 250 -2.33 16.22 13.47
N SER A 251 -2.63 15.00 13.05
CA SER A 251 -3.26 14.74 11.76
C SER A 251 -4.56 13.97 11.95
N GLY A 252 -5.63 14.48 11.37
CA GLY A 252 -6.95 13.89 11.36
C GLY A 252 -7.36 13.49 9.96
N ARG A 253 -8.18 12.44 9.87
CA ARG A 253 -8.82 12.01 8.63
C ARG A 253 -10.28 11.64 8.89
N GLU A 254 -11.16 12.12 8.03
CA GLU A 254 -12.60 11.89 8.07
C GLU A 254 -13.08 11.43 6.70
N VAL A 255 -13.95 10.42 6.65
CA VAL A 255 -14.57 9.96 5.41
C VAL A 255 -15.88 10.72 5.21
N LEU A 256 -15.83 11.77 4.39
CA LEU A 256 -17.04 12.57 4.07
C LEU A 256 -18.04 11.78 3.23
N PHE A 257 -17.53 10.91 2.37
CA PHE A 257 -18.34 9.99 1.58
C PHE A 257 -17.50 8.77 1.21
N ALA A 258 -17.97 7.57 1.56
CA ALA A 258 -17.20 6.34 1.38
C ALA A 258 -17.02 5.95 -0.10
N GLY A 259 -17.98 6.26 -0.97
CA GLY A 259 -17.95 5.85 -2.37
C GLY A 259 -17.60 4.37 -2.54
N PHE A 260 -16.65 4.07 -3.42
CA PHE A 260 -16.21 2.69 -3.68
C PHE A 260 -15.61 1.93 -2.49
N PHE A 261 -15.22 2.60 -1.41
CA PHE A 261 -14.69 1.93 -0.23
C PHE A 261 -15.72 0.96 0.40
N ARG A 262 -17.03 1.18 0.20
CA ARG A 262 -18.08 0.25 0.63
C ARG A 262 -17.99 -1.13 -0.03
N ALA A 263 -17.43 -1.22 -1.23
CA ALA A 263 -17.26 -2.49 -1.92
C ALA A 263 -15.82 -3.02 -1.82
N TYR A 264 -14.83 -2.13 -1.86
CA TYR A 264 -13.44 -2.54 -1.99
C TYR A 264 -12.45 -1.53 -1.42
N VAL A 265 -11.56 -2.00 -0.54
CA VAL A 265 -10.36 -1.29 -0.08
C VAL A 265 -9.12 -2.13 -0.39
N GLU A 266 -8.11 -1.58 -1.07
CA GLU A 266 -6.88 -2.31 -1.41
C GLU A 266 -6.13 -2.74 -0.14
N GLY A 267 -5.66 -3.98 -0.10
CA GLY A 267 -4.93 -4.52 1.05
C GLY A 267 -5.76 -4.98 2.26
N SER A 268 -7.09 -4.79 2.28
CA SER A 268 -8.01 -5.34 3.30
C SER A 268 -9.09 -6.25 2.71
N ASP A 269 -9.35 -7.39 3.33
CA ASP A 269 -10.45 -8.30 2.97
C ASP A 269 -11.80 -7.92 3.59
N ASP A 270 -11.79 -7.12 4.66
CA ASP A 270 -12.97 -6.49 5.27
C ASP A 270 -13.00 -4.99 4.93
N PRO A 271 -13.88 -4.55 4.01
CA PRO A 271 -14.03 -3.15 3.67
C PRO A 271 -14.55 -2.30 4.82
N GLU A 272 -15.41 -2.82 5.69
CA GLU A 272 -16.01 -2.05 6.79
C GLU A 272 -14.97 -1.80 7.88
N ALA A 273 -14.23 -2.84 8.30
CA ALA A 273 -13.10 -2.67 9.21
C ALA A 273 -12.00 -1.76 8.59
N ALA A 274 -11.81 -1.84 7.28
CA ALA A 274 -10.88 -0.95 6.59
C ALA A 274 -11.37 0.49 6.53
N LEU A 275 -12.67 0.72 6.37
CA LEU A 275 -13.35 2.02 6.41
C LEU A 275 -13.22 2.65 7.79
N GLU A 276 -13.43 1.88 8.86
CA GLU A 276 -13.17 2.34 10.23
C GLU A 276 -11.71 2.73 10.42
N SER A 277 -10.77 1.91 9.91
CA SER A 277 -9.35 2.28 9.89
C SER A 277 -9.04 3.49 8.99
N GLN A 278 -9.96 3.86 8.07
CA GLN A 278 -9.88 5.09 7.31
C GLN A 278 -10.22 6.34 8.15
N GLU A 279 -10.85 6.19 9.32
CA GLU A 279 -11.21 7.32 10.17
C GLU A 279 -10.24 7.49 11.35
N ALA A 280 -9.77 8.71 11.51
CA ALA A 280 -9.02 9.15 12.66
C ALA A 280 -9.36 10.63 12.87
N PRO A 281 -10.61 10.97 13.23
CA PRO A 281 -11.04 12.36 13.34
C PRO A 281 -10.31 13.03 14.50
N LEU A 282 -9.96 14.31 14.31
CA LEU A 282 -9.54 15.15 15.42
C LEU A 282 -10.78 15.80 16.06
N PRO A 283 -10.74 16.13 17.37
CA PRO A 283 -11.79 16.94 17.97
C PRO A 283 -11.91 18.28 17.24
N LYS A 284 -13.09 18.91 17.31
CA LYS A 284 -13.28 20.26 16.77
C LYS A 284 -12.42 21.24 17.56
N LEU A 285 -11.39 21.79 16.96
CA LEU A 285 -10.46 22.75 17.55
C LEU A 285 -10.60 24.12 16.88
N SER A 286 -10.18 25.17 17.57
CA SER A 286 -10.09 26.54 17.03
C SER A 286 -8.66 27.06 17.10
N VAL A 287 -8.30 27.99 16.20
CA VAL A 287 -7.03 28.73 16.33
C VAL A 287 -7.02 29.50 17.65
N ASP A 288 -5.83 29.62 18.26
CA ASP A 288 -5.57 30.19 19.58
C ASP A 288 -6.16 29.42 20.76
N GLU A 289 -6.82 28.29 20.51
CA GLU A 289 -7.37 27.45 21.58
C GLU A 289 -6.25 26.81 22.41
N ILE A 290 -6.39 26.90 23.74
CA ILE A 290 -5.52 26.22 24.70
C ILE A 290 -5.99 24.78 24.85
N VAL A 291 -5.05 23.84 24.77
CA VAL A 291 -5.29 22.41 24.99
C VAL A 291 -4.45 21.92 26.16
N ALA A 292 -4.99 20.98 26.94
CA ALA A 292 -4.27 20.41 28.07
C ALA A 292 -3.34 19.28 27.60
N CYS A 293 -2.04 19.39 27.88
CA CYS A 293 -1.14 18.25 27.78
C CYS A 293 -1.38 17.32 28.97
N ARG A 294 -1.81 16.09 28.69
CA ARG A 294 -2.06 15.07 29.72
C ARG A 294 -0.83 14.22 29.99
N ASP A 295 -0.09 13.96 28.93
CA ASP A 295 1.15 13.22 28.98
C ASP A 295 2.04 13.61 27.79
N LEU A 296 3.33 13.42 27.95
CA LEU A 296 4.33 13.69 26.93
C LEU A 296 5.39 12.59 27.01
N GLU A 297 5.48 11.78 25.97
CA GLU A 297 6.40 10.65 25.90
C GLU A 297 7.61 11.00 25.04
N ALA A 298 8.81 10.64 25.51
CA ALA A 298 10.00 10.59 24.66
C ALA A 298 10.02 9.23 23.95
N VAL A 299 10.00 9.24 22.63
CA VAL A 299 9.89 8.02 21.83
C VAL A 299 11.17 7.81 21.04
N GLY A 300 11.83 6.68 21.30
CA GLY A 300 13.01 6.25 20.57
C GLY A 300 12.64 5.47 19.33
N HIS A 301 13.30 5.79 18.22
CA HIS A 301 13.11 5.14 16.92
C HIS A 301 14.44 4.69 16.34
N GLU A 302 14.36 3.67 15.51
CA GLU A 302 15.46 3.21 14.68
C GLU A 302 14.99 3.11 13.23
N THR A 303 15.84 3.59 12.32
CA THR A 303 15.64 3.37 10.88
C THR A 303 15.68 1.88 10.58
N LYS A 304 14.82 1.42 9.66
CA LYS A 304 14.74 0.00 9.30
C LYS A 304 15.33 -0.24 7.92
N PRO A 305 16.01 -1.38 7.70
CA PRO A 305 16.48 -1.74 6.37
C PRO A 305 15.29 -1.94 5.41
N PRO A 306 15.49 -1.80 4.10
CA PRO A 306 14.42 -1.97 3.12
C PRO A 306 13.75 -3.34 3.28
N ALA A 307 12.43 -3.36 3.23
CA ALA A 307 11.65 -4.59 3.44
C ALA A 307 12.00 -5.64 2.37
N ARG A 308 12.02 -6.93 2.75
CA ARG A 308 12.16 -7.99 1.75
C ARG A 308 10.93 -8.03 0.84
N TYR A 309 11.11 -8.64 -0.33
CA TYR A 309 9.99 -8.91 -1.20
C TYR A 309 9.11 -10.01 -0.61
N THR A 310 7.81 -9.79 -0.56
CA THR A 310 6.81 -10.86 -0.61
C THR A 310 6.55 -11.23 -2.08
N GLU A 311 5.83 -12.33 -2.34
CA GLU A 311 5.40 -12.66 -3.71
C GLU A 311 4.64 -11.48 -4.36
N ALA A 312 3.74 -10.82 -3.63
CA ALA A 312 3.00 -9.66 -4.15
C ALA A 312 3.93 -8.53 -4.60
N THR A 313 4.88 -8.15 -3.74
CA THR A 313 5.82 -7.07 -4.07
C THR A 313 6.83 -7.47 -5.14
N LEU A 314 7.14 -8.76 -5.28
CA LEU A 314 8.00 -9.25 -6.36
C LEU A 314 7.26 -9.21 -7.70
N VAL A 315 5.99 -9.64 -7.77
CA VAL A 315 5.15 -9.49 -8.97
C VAL A 315 5.06 -8.03 -9.38
N LYS A 316 4.83 -7.12 -8.43
CA LYS A 316 4.80 -5.67 -8.68
C LYS A 316 6.13 -5.15 -9.24
N ALA A 317 7.25 -5.61 -8.69
CA ALA A 317 8.57 -5.20 -9.17
C ALA A 317 8.86 -5.74 -10.57
N LEU A 318 8.53 -7.00 -10.84
CA LEU A 318 8.66 -7.61 -12.16
C LEU A 318 7.86 -6.84 -13.22
N GLU A 319 6.60 -6.53 -12.93
CA GLU A 319 5.75 -5.71 -13.81
C GLU A 319 6.32 -4.30 -14.04
N ALA A 320 6.76 -3.62 -12.98
CA ALA A 320 7.30 -2.27 -13.07
C ALA A 320 8.61 -2.18 -13.88
N GLU A 321 9.44 -3.21 -13.81
CA GLU A 321 10.69 -3.32 -14.57
C GLU A 321 10.46 -3.88 -15.99
N GLY A 322 9.21 -4.19 -16.39
CA GLY A 322 8.89 -4.78 -17.69
C GLY A 322 9.38 -6.23 -17.85
N ILE A 323 9.73 -6.89 -16.75
CA ILE A 323 10.26 -8.25 -16.72
C ILE A 323 9.13 -9.23 -16.42
N GLY A 324 8.88 -10.13 -17.38
CA GLY A 324 7.80 -11.09 -17.27
C GLY A 324 6.47 -10.55 -17.80
N ARG A 325 5.48 -11.43 -17.81
CA ARG A 325 4.18 -11.27 -18.46
C ARG A 325 3.10 -11.93 -17.61
N PRO A 326 1.81 -11.64 -17.84
CA PRO A 326 0.70 -12.35 -17.20
C PRO A 326 0.86 -13.88 -17.15
N SER A 327 1.43 -14.48 -18.20
CA SER A 327 1.68 -15.92 -18.31
C SER A 327 2.86 -16.42 -17.49
N THR A 328 3.82 -15.56 -17.11
CA THR A 328 5.10 -15.99 -16.53
C THR A 328 5.29 -15.62 -15.05
N TYR A 329 4.60 -14.63 -14.49
CA TYR A 329 4.81 -14.20 -13.10
C TYR A 329 4.79 -15.34 -12.07
N ALA A 330 3.73 -16.17 -12.09
CA ALA A 330 3.59 -17.29 -11.15
C ALA A 330 4.65 -18.38 -11.41
N ALA A 331 4.99 -18.64 -12.67
CA ALA A 331 5.99 -19.64 -13.05
C ALA A 331 7.40 -19.21 -12.65
N ILE A 332 7.73 -17.93 -12.79
CA ILE A 332 9.01 -17.36 -12.33
C ILE A 332 9.18 -17.61 -10.83
N ILE A 333 8.17 -17.22 -10.04
CA ILE A 333 8.17 -17.34 -8.58
C ILE A 333 8.25 -18.81 -8.13
N ASP A 334 7.51 -19.70 -8.77
CA ASP A 334 7.57 -21.14 -8.49
C ASP A 334 8.95 -21.72 -8.84
N THR A 335 9.51 -21.35 -9.99
CA THR A 335 10.80 -21.86 -10.48
C THR A 335 11.96 -21.48 -9.56
N ILE A 336 12.02 -20.21 -9.11
CA ILE A 336 13.12 -19.77 -8.24
C ILE A 336 13.07 -20.42 -6.86
N GLN A 337 11.86 -20.75 -6.37
CA GLN A 337 11.67 -21.50 -5.13
C GLN A 337 12.03 -22.97 -5.32
N ALA A 338 11.50 -23.62 -6.35
CA ALA A 338 11.73 -25.04 -6.63
C ALA A 338 13.22 -25.37 -6.89
N ARG A 339 13.97 -24.43 -7.48
CA ARG A 339 15.42 -24.58 -7.72
C ARG A 339 16.29 -24.20 -6.53
N GLY A 340 15.71 -23.86 -5.38
CA GLY A 340 16.45 -23.56 -4.15
C GLY A 340 17.20 -22.22 -4.15
N TYR A 341 16.87 -21.29 -5.04
CA TYR A 341 17.44 -19.94 -5.02
C TYR A 341 16.84 -19.07 -3.93
N VAL A 342 15.59 -19.34 -3.57
CA VAL A 342 14.87 -18.56 -2.55
C VAL A 342 14.03 -19.50 -1.70
N PHE A 343 13.88 -19.16 -0.43
CA PHE A 343 12.93 -19.83 0.46
C PHE A 343 12.01 -18.79 1.10
N LYS A 344 10.84 -19.24 1.54
CA LYS A 344 9.89 -18.39 2.26
C LYS A 344 10.20 -18.38 3.75
N GLN A 345 10.35 -17.19 4.31
CA GLN A 345 10.34 -16.98 5.75
C GLN A 345 9.10 -16.15 6.10
N ARG A 346 8.11 -16.80 6.73
CA ARG A 346 6.74 -16.26 6.86
C ARG A 346 6.18 -15.90 5.47
N ARG A 347 6.09 -14.60 5.15
CA ARG A 347 5.60 -14.08 3.87
C ARG A 347 6.70 -13.50 2.99
N GLU A 348 7.92 -13.38 3.51
CA GLU A 348 9.07 -12.82 2.82
C GLU A 348 9.81 -13.89 2.02
N LEU A 349 10.36 -13.49 0.89
CA LEU A 349 11.24 -14.27 0.03
C LEU A 349 12.70 -13.94 0.39
N VAL A 350 13.42 -14.94 0.88
CA VAL A 350 14.81 -14.81 1.35
C VAL A 350 15.75 -15.55 0.38
N PRO A 351 16.71 -14.87 -0.27
CA PRO A 351 17.65 -15.53 -1.17
C PRO A 351 18.63 -16.44 -0.41
N THR A 352 18.97 -17.59 -1.00
CA THR A 352 19.97 -18.51 -0.46
C THR A 352 21.39 -18.11 -0.85
N PHE A 353 22.41 -18.67 -0.19
CA PHE A 353 23.80 -18.47 -0.60
C PHE A 353 24.06 -18.91 -2.06
N THR A 354 23.36 -19.94 -2.53
CA THR A 354 23.39 -20.36 -3.94
C THR A 354 22.90 -19.25 -4.87
N ALA A 355 21.83 -18.52 -4.49
CA ALA A 355 21.38 -17.36 -5.25
C ALA A 355 22.42 -16.25 -5.31
N PHE A 356 23.12 -15.97 -4.21
CA PHE A 356 24.23 -15.01 -4.21
C PHE A 356 25.36 -15.45 -5.14
N ALA A 357 25.82 -16.69 -5.03
CA ALA A 357 26.93 -17.20 -5.84
C ALA A 357 26.62 -17.17 -7.34
N VAL A 358 25.42 -17.63 -7.73
CA VAL A 358 24.99 -17.61 -9.15
C VAL A 358 24.77 -16.20 -9.65
N THR A 359 24.20 -15.31 -8.83
CA THR A 359 24.01 -13.89 -9.23
C THR A 359 25.36 -13.22 -9.45
N GLN A 360 26.32 -13.41 -8.52
CA GLN A 360 27.66 -12.86 -8.65
C GLN A 360 28.38 -13.37 -9.90
N LEU A 361 28.35 -14.69 -10.15
CA LEU A 361 28.94 -15.29 -11.36
C LEU A 361 28.39 -14.66 -12.65
N LEU A 362 27.07 -14.45 -12.71
CA LEU A 362 26.42 -13.85 -13.88
C LEU A 362 26.72 -12.36 -14.01
N GLU A 363 26.79 -11.62 -12.91
CA GLU A 363 27.17 -10.19 -12.93
C GLU A 363 28.61 -9.99 -13.40
N ASP A 364 29.54 -10.85 -12.96
CA ASP A 364 30.97 -10.68 -13.25
C ASP A 364 31.36 -11.13 -14.67
N HIS A 365 30.67 -12.14 -15.22
CA HIS A 365 31.07 -12.77 -16.49
C HIS A 365 30.03 -12.68 -17.61
N PHE A 366 28.77 -12.36 -17.29
CA PHE A 366 27.65 -12.40 -18.22
C PHE A 366 26.64 -11.27 -17.96
N ASN A 367 27.11 -10.07 -17.62
CA ASN A 367 26.25 -8.97 -17.15
C ASN A 367 25.07 -8.68 -18.10
N ASP A 368 25.29 -8.76 -19.41
CA ASP A 368 24.25 -8.52 -20.43
C ASP A 368 23.05 -9.48 -20.28
N LEU A 369 23.27 -10.72 -19.83
CA LEU A 369 22.21 -11.73 -19.63
C LEU A 369 21.39 -11.53 -18.36
N VAL A 370 21.82 -10.65 -17.45
CA VAL A 370 21.14 -10.37 -16.18
C VAL A 370 20.81 -8.89 -15.99
N ASP A 371 21.12 -8.06 -16.98
CA ASP A 371 20.72 -6.67 -17.01
C ASP A 371 19.18 -6.56 -17.15
N MET A 372 18.60 -5.71 -16.31
CA MET A 372 17.14 -5.57 -16.24
C MET A 372 16.59 -4.92 -17.52
N LYS A 373 17.32 -3.94 -18.09
CA LYS A 373 16.90 -3.26 -19.32
C LYS A 373 17.03 -4.18 -20.52
N PHE A 374 18.11 -4.94 -20.61
CA PHE A 374 18.26 -5.96 -21.66
C PHE A 374 17.10 -6.96 -21.64
N THR A 375 16.77 -7.47 -20.45
CA THR A 375 15.67 -8.43 -20.29
C THR A 375 14.32 -7.83 -20.66
N ALA A 376 14.05 -6.60 -20.21
CA ALA A 376 12.81 -5.90 -20.55
C ALA A 376 12.68 -5.66 -22.06
N ASN A 377 13.78 -5.28 -22.73
CA ASN A 377 13.81 -5.09 -24.18
C ASN A 377 13.57 -6.40 -24.92
N MET A 378 14.23 -7.49 -24.51
CA MET A 378 14.00 -8.81 -25.11
C MET A 378 12.54 -9.24 -24.97
N GLU A 379 11.91 -9.01 -23.82
CA GLU A 379 10.48 -9.29 -23.63
C GLU A 379 9.59 -8.40 -24.51
N ASN A 380 10.04 -7.20 -24.90
CA ASN A 380 9.30 -6.30 -25.76
C ASN A 380 9.41 -6.64 -27.25
N ASP A 381 10.51 -7.28 -27.65
CA ASP A 381 10.76 -7.74 -29.02
C ASP A 381 10.08 -9.08 -29.35
N LEU A 382 9.58 -9.80 -28.32
CA LEU A 382 8.83 -11.06 -28.41
C LEU A 382 7.32 -10.82 -28.46
#